data_AF-A0A397AAJ4-F1
#
_entry.id   AF-A0A397AAJ4-F1
#
_cell.length_a   1.000
_cell.length_b   1.000
_cell.length_c   1.000
_cell.angle_alpha   90.00
_cell.angle_beta   90.00
_cell.angle_gamma   90.00
#
_symmetry.space_group_name_H-M   'P 1'
#
loop_
_entity.id
_entity.type
_entity.pdbx_description
1 polymer ?
#
loop_
_entity_poly.entity_id
_entity_poly.type
_entity_poly.pdbx_seq_one_letter_code
_entity_poly.pdbx_strand_id
1 'polypeptide(L)'
;FPDYPPEHFYAMKKKAWMNGIVWKYFLRDVLKPDIENPSVLLVENFDSHVSEESENIVGEELGSELCALPPNSTSHCQPLDVSLMGPFKEHLRDFWVLTKSTATTAKEKSLVMINRAIKAWDMVTDDEVRASFVKVPWITRIPYCLF
;
A
#
# COMPACT_ATOMS: atom_id res chain seq x y z
N PHE A 1 4.25 -6.44 -17.54
CA PHE A 1 5.61 -6.57 -16.97
C PHE A 1 6.06 -8.02 -17.06
N PRO A 2 6.26 -8.56 -18.29
CA PRO A 2 6.46 -10.00 -18.49
C PRO A 2 7.76 -10.52 -17.87
N ASP A 3 8.76 -9.65 -17.69
CA ASP A 3 10.05 -10.00 -17.10
C ASP A 3 10.10 -9.81 -15.58
N TYR A 4 9.02 -9.36 -14.96
CA TYR A 4 8.96 -9.13 -13.50
C TYR A 4 8.46 -10.41 -12.81
N PRO A 5 8.78 -10.61 -11.52
CA PRO A 5 8.28 -11.77 -10.78
C PRO A 5 6.76 -11.93 -10.94
N PRO A 6 6.25 -13.14 -11.24
CA PRO A 6 4.81 -13.39 -11.36
C PRO A 6 4.11 -13.21 -10.00
N GLU A 7 2.79 -13.33 -9.97
CA GLU A 7 1.96 -13.25 -8.74
C GLU A 7 1.89 -11.87 -8.06
N HIS A 8 2.60 -10.86 -8.59
CA HIS A 8 2.50 -9.48 -8.14
C HIS A 8 1.94 -8.56 -9.21
N PHE A 9 1.28 -7.50 -8.76
CA PHE A 9 0.75 -6.43 -9.62
C PHE A 9 1.75 -5.28 -9.73
N TYR A 10 1.90 -4.74 -10.94
CA TYR A 10 2.89 -3.70 -11.21
C TYR A 10 2.31 -2.56 -12.03
N ALA A 11 2.58 -1.33 -11.59
CA ALA A 11 2.33 -0.13 -12.36
C ALA A 11 3.56 0.79 -12.26
N MET A 12 4.06 1.26 -13.40
CA MET A 12 5.20 2.17 -13.44
C MET A 12 4.82 3.43 -14.22
N LYS A 13 5.12 4.59 -13.63
CA LYS A 13 4.96 5.91 -14.25
C LYS A 13 6.27 6.66 -14.21
N LYS A 14 6.53 7.48 -15.24
CA LYS A 14 7.75 8.28 -15.35
C LYS A 14 7.98 9.22 -14.14
N LYS A 15 6.89 9.71 -13.52
CA LYS A 15 6.95 10.58 -12.34
C LYS A 15 6.69 9.84 -11.01
N ALA A 16 6.42 8.53 -11.04
CA ALA A 16 6.15 7.69 -9.87
C ALA A 16 4.96 8.08 -8.96
N TRP A 17 4.03 8.94 -9.41
CA TRP A 17 2.80 9.25 -8.66
C TRP A 17 1.66 8.29 -9.04
N MET A 18 0.87 7.90 -8.04
CA MET A 18 -0.44 7.30 -8.26
C MET A 18 -1.30 8.34 -8.99
N ASN A 19 -2.04 7.93 -10.02
CA ASN A 19 -3.05 8.77 -10.65
C ASN A 19 -4.35 7.98 -10.74
N GLY A 20 -5.45 8.63 -11.14
CA GLY A 20 -6.75 7.95 -11.20
C GLY A 20 -6.74 6.64 -11.99
N ILE A 21 -5.90 6.50 -13.03
CA ILE A 21 -5.79 5.25 -13.79
C ILE A 21 -5.15 4.14 -12.95
N VAL A 22 -4.02 4.41 -12.30
CA VAL A 22 -3.32 3.43 -11.45
C VAL A 22 -4.15 3.10 -10.21
N TRP A 23 -4.84 4.09 -9.64
CA TRP A 23 -5.71 3.89 -8.49
C TRP A 23 -6.89 2.98 -8.82
N LYS A 24 -7.54 3.16 -9.97
CA LYS A 24 -8.62 2.27 -10.42
C LYS A 24 -8.17 0.83 -10.63
N TYR A 25 -6.98 0.66 -11.21
CA TYR A 25 -6.36 -0.65 -11.34
C TYR A 25 -6.11 -1.29 -9.96
N PHE A 26 -5.60 -0.51 -9.00
CA PHE A 26 -5.45 -1.00 -7.63
C PHE A 26 -6.78 -1.43 -7.01
N LEU A 27 -7.82 -0.59 -7.08
CA LEU A 27 -9.13 -0.91 -6.49
C LEU A 27 -9.76 -2.18 -7.11
N ARG A 28 -9.78 -2.28 -8.44
CA ARG A 28 -10.54 -3.34 -9.14
C ARG A 28 -9.77 -4.64 -9.30
N ASP A 29 -8.47 -4.56 -9.58
CA ASP A 29 -7.66 -5.73 -9.92
C ASP A 29 -6.81 -6.24 -8.76
N VAL A 30 -6.48 -5.37 -7.78
CA VAL A 30 -5.63 -5.73 -6.63
C VAL A 30 -6.43 -5.89 -5.35
N LEU A 31 -7.25 -4.89 -5.00
CA LEU A 31 -7.94 -4.87 -3.70
C LEU A 31 -9.23 -5.70 -3.71
N LYS A 32 -10.05 -5.58 -4.77
CA LYS A 32 -11.35 -6.25 -4.86
C LYS A 32 -11.32 -7.78 -4.63
N PRO A 33 -10.31 -8.54 -5.09
CA PRO A 33 -10.24 -9.98 -4.81
C PRO A 33 -10.02 -10.33 -3.33
N ASP A 34 -9.38 -9.46 -2.57
CA ASP A 34 -8.88 -9.74 -1.21
C ASP A 34 -9.66 -9.02 -0.10
N ILE A 35 -10.55 -8.09 -0.45
CA ILE A 35 -11.34 -7.32 0.50
C ILE A 35 -12.60 -8.07 0.95
N GLU A 36 -12.86 -8.08 2.26
CA GLU A 36 -14.11 -8.59 2.82
C GLU A 36 -15.10 -7.44 3.05
N ASN A 37 -16.38 -7.67 2.76
CA ASN A 37 -17.42 -6.64 2.86
C ASN A 37 -18.36 -6.90 4.05
N PRO A 38 -18.77 -5.86 4.79
CA PRO A 38 -18.36 -4.45 4.63
C PRO A 38 -16.98 -4.17 5.26
N SER A 39 -16.19 -3.28 4.64
CA SER A 39 -14.93 -2.78 5.22
C SER A 39 -14.77 -1.27 5.03
N VAL A 40 -13.75 -0.70 5.67
CA VAL A 40 -13.37 0.72 5.54
C VAL A 40 -11.98 0.81 4.92
N LEU A 41 -11.90 1.46 3.77
CA LEU A 41 -10.65 1.76 3.08
C LEU A 41 -10.10 3.12 3.55
N LEU A 42 -9.06 3.09 4.39
CA LEU A 42 -8.38 4.29 4.87
C LEU A 42 -7.35 4.77 3.85
N VAL A 43 -7.50 6.01 3.40
CA VAL A 43 -6.60 6.62 2.40
C VAL A 43 -6.12 8.00 2.81
N GLU A 44 -4.90 8.35 2.43
CA GLU A 44 -4.44 9.74 2.46
C GLU A 44 -5.27 10.64 1.52
N ASN A 45 -5.35 11.94 1.83
CA ASN A 45 -6.16 12.93 1.12
C ASN A 45 -5.57 13.35 -0.24
N PHE A 46 -5.03 12.41 -1.00
CA PHE A 46 -4.53 12.65 -2.35
C PHE A 46 -5.67 12.66 -3.35
N ASP A 47 -5.68 13.64 -4.28
CA ASP A 47 -6.82 13.93 -5.16
C ASP A 47 -7.40 12.70 -5.89
N SER A 48 -6.57 11.73 -6.30
CA SER A 48 -7.11 10.53 -6.95
C SER A 48 -7.81 9.57 -5.99
N HIS A 49 -7.38 9.51 -4.73
CA HIS A 49 -7.95 8.63 -3.71
C HIS A 49 -9.30 9.13 -3.23
N VAL A 50 -9.49 10.45 -3.13
CA VAL A 50 -10.72 11.09 -2.61
C VAL A 50 -11.61 11.67 -3.70
N SER A 51 -11.44 11.19 -4.94
CA SER A 51 -12.29 11.60 -6.05
C SER A 51 -13.66 10.93 -5.98
N GLU A 52 -14.69 11.58 -6.54
CA GLU A 52 -16.04 11.00 -6.70
C GLU A 52 -15.99 9.63 -7.40
N GLU A 53 -15.11 9.46 -8.39
CA GLU A 53 -14.91 8.17 -9.06
C GLU A 53 -14.37 7.09 -8.09
N SER A 54 -13.48 7.46 -7.17
CA SER A 54 -12.98 6.54 -6.13
C SER A 54 -14.08 6.15 -5.16
N GLU A 55 -14.87 7.12 -4.68
CA GLU A 55 -16.01 6.88 -3.79
C GLU A 55 -17.03 5.93 -4.43
N ASN A 56 -17.37 6.14 -5.71
CA ASN A 56 -18.31 5.28 -6.43
C ASN A 56 -17.76 3.85 -6.59
N ILE A 57 -16.48 3.68 -6.92
CA ILE A 57 -15.89 2.34 -7.04
C ILE A 57 -15.90 1.64 -5.67
N VAL A 58 -15.48 2.33 -4.60
CA VAL A 58 -15.40 1.72 -3.26
C VAL A 58 -16.78 1.39 -2.72
N GLY A 59 -17.75 2.29 -2.86
CA GLY A 59 -19.12 2.11 -2.40
C GLY A 59 -19.92 1.12 -3.23
N GLU A 60 -19.99 1.32 -4.56
CA GLU A 60 -20.90 0.57 -5.42
C GLU A 60 -20.31 -0.76 -5.90
N GLU A 61 -19.01 -0.80 -6.22
CA GLU A 61 -18.38 -2.02 -6.77
C GLU A 61 -17.71 -2.89 -5.72
N LEU A 62 -17.14 -2.28 -4.68
CA LEU A 62 -16.48 -2.97 -3.58
C LEU A 62 -17.39 -3.10 -2.37
N GLY A 63 -18.54 -2.43 -2.28
CA GLY A 63 -19.45 -2.58 -1.12
C GLY A 63 -18.82 -2.19 0.22
N SER A 64 -17.90 -1.22 0.19
CA SER A 64 -17.10 -0.76 1.32
C SER A 64 -17.16 0.77 1.44
N GLU A 65 -16.65 1.32 2.53
CA GLU A 65 -16.62 2.78 2.77
C GLU A 65 -15.21 3.35 2.54
N LEU A 66 -15.12 4.47 1.83
CA LEU A 66 -13.87 5.20 1.69
C LEU A 66 -13.74 6.23 2.81
N CYS A 67 -12.66 6.18 3.58
CA CYS A 67 -12.39 7.13 4.66
C CYS A 67 -11.06 7.86 4.43
N ALA A 68 -11.15 9.16 4.17
CA ALA A 68 -9.99 10.01 3.97
C ALA A 68 -9.39 10.48 5.31
N LEU A 69 -8.07 10.40 5.43
CA LEU A 69 -7.34 10.99 6.54
C LEU A 69 -7.43 12.53 6.51
N PRO A 70 -7.40 13.20 7.67
CA PRO A 70 -7.26 14.65 7.70
C PRO A 70 -6.05 15.11 6.86
N PRO A 71 -6.14 16.24 6.15
CA PRO A 71 -5.02 16.76 5.37
C PRO A 71 -3.75 16.90 6.19
N ASN A 72 -2.60 16.53 5.59
CA ASN A 72 -1.26 16.60 6.21
C ASN A 72 -1.09 15.77 7.50
N SER A 73 -1.91 14.73 7.69
CA SER A 73 -1.85 13.89 8.88
C SER A 73 -1.25 12.50 8.65
N THR A 74 -0.89 12.14 7.41
CA THR A 74 -0.39 10.81 7.02
C THR A 74 0.66 10.24 7.97
N SER A 75 1.70 11.03 8.32
CA SER A 75 2.79 10.58 9.21
C SER A 75 2.36 10.30 10.66
N HIS A 76 1.18 10.75 11.07
CA HIS A 76 0.62 10.55 12.41
C HIS A 76 -0.59 9.63 12.40
N CYS A 77 -1.26 9.54 11.25
CA CYS A 77 -2.56 8.93 11.14
C CYS A 77 -2.57 7.65 10.30
N GLN A 78 -1.70 7.48 9.31
CA GLN A 78 -1.75 6.29 8.46
C GLN A 78 -1.00 5.12 9.13
N PRO A 79 -1.64 3.97 9.42
CA PRO A 79 -0.96 2.82 10.06
C PRO A 79 0.25 2.32 9.27
N LEU A 80 0.12 2.33 7.94
CA LEU A 80 1.20 2.00 7.02
C LEU A 80 2.44 2.84 7.32
N ASP A 81 2.31 4.17 7.36
CA ASP A 81 3.44 5.08 7.59
C ASP A 81 3.91 5.11 9.04
N VAL A 82 3.00 5.07 10.00
CA VAL A 82 3.31 5.18 11.44
C VAL A 82 4.06 3.94 11.93
N SER A 83 3.71 2.75 11.45
CA SER A 83 4.20 1.50 12.05
C SER A 83 4.82 0.52 11.07
N LEU A 84 4.31 0.35 9.85
CA LEU A 84 4.77 -0.72 8.95
C LEU A 84 5.95 -0.29 8.07
N MET A 85 5.99 0.98 7.65
CA MET A 85 7.07 1.50 6.82
C MET A 85 8.43 1.49 7.53
N GLY A 86 8.46 1.50 8.87
CA GLY A 86 9.70 1.37 9.66
C GLY A 86 10.37 0.00 9.46
N PRO A 87 9.75 -1.10 9.94
CA PRO A 87 10.25 -2.47 9.76
C PRO A 87 10.50 -2.81 8.29
N PHE A 88 9.59 -2.45 7.38
CA PHE A 88 9.78 -2.70 5.95
C PHE A 88 11.07 -2.05 5.39
N LYS A 89 11.34 -0.79 5.75
CA LYS A 89 12.58 -0.09 5.34
C LYS A 89 13.83 -0.68 5.98
N GLU A 90 13.71 -1.23 7.19
CA GLU A 90 14.78 -1.95 7.87
C GLU A 90 15.13 -3.25 7.12
N HIS A 91 14.15 -4.10 6.84
CA HIS A 91 14.37 -5.32 6.06
C HIS A 91 14.90 -5.04 4.65
N LEU A 92 14.40 -3.99 3.98
CA LEU A 92 14.94 -3.52 2.71
C LEU A 92 16.43 -3.16 2.80
N ARG A 93 16.85 -2.50 3.89
CA ARG A 93 18.24 -2.13 4.13
C ARG A 93 19.09 -3.37 4.39
N ASP A 94 18.60 -4.32 5.16
CA ASP A 94 19.31 -5.57 5.42
C ASP A 94 19.54 -6.37 4.14
N PHE A 95 18.48 -6.56 3.33
CA PHE A 95 18.63 -7.21 2.03
C PHE A 95 19.55 -6.43 1.09
N TRP A 96 19.54 -5.10 1.13
CA TRP A 96 20.48 -4.28 0.35
C TRP A 96 21.94 -4.55 0.74
N VAL A 97 22.23 -4.70 2.02
CA VAL A 97 23.59 -4.98 2.53
C VAL A 97 24.01 -6.42 2.21
N LEU A 98 23.14 -7.39 2.49
CA LEU A 98 23.42 -8.83 2.40
C LEU A 98 23.49 -9.32 0.95
N THR A 99 22.66 -8.80 0.06
CA THR A 99 22.62 -9.24 -1.35
C THR A 99 23.38 -8.27 -2.22
N LYS A 100 24.68 -8.45 -2.43
CA LYS A 100 25.40 -7.62 -3.41
C LYS A 100 24.90 -7.93 -4.83
N SER A 101 24.67 -6.88 -5.62
CA SER A 101 24.15 -7.00 -6.98
C SER A 101 25.20 -6.52 -7.98
N THR A 102 25.35 -7.28 -9.06
CA THR A 102 26.18 -6.92 -10.23
C THR A 102 25.36 -6.22 -11.32
N ALA A 103 24.10 -5.87 -11.05
CA ALA A 103 23.21 -5.23 -12.02
C ALA A 103 23.79 -3.92 -12.56
N THR A 104 23.86 -3.81 -13.88
CA THR A 104 24.47 -2.65 -14.55
C THR A 104 23.41 -1.76 -15.20
N THR A 105 22.40 -2.38 -15.80
CA THR A 105 21.33 -1.67 -16.50
C THR A 105 20.23 -1.19 -15.54
N ALA A 106 19.46 -0.19 -15.98
CA ALA A 106 18.31 0.29 -15.21
C ALA A 106 17.29 -0.83 -14.95
N LYS A 107 17.02 -1.69 -15.96
CA LYS A 107 16.07 -2.80 -15.85
C LYS A 107 16.52 -3.83 -14.81
N GLU A 108 17.78 -4.23 -14.84
CA GLU A 108 18.35 -5.17 -13.85
C GLU A 108 18.29 -4.58 -12.44
N LYS A 109 18.63 -3.29 -12.28
CA LYS A 109 18.57 -2.60 -10.98
C LYS A 109 17.13 -2.56 -10.46
N SER A 110 16.15 -2.26 -11.31
CA SER A 110 14.73 -2.30 -10.93
C SER A 110 14.30 -3.70 -10.50
N LEU A 111 14.68 -4.75 -11.24
CA LEU A 111 14.36 -6.13 -10.87
C LEU A 111 14.96 -6.53 -9.53
N VAL A 112 16.23 -6.16 -9.28
CA VAL A 112 16.88 -6.41 -7.99
C VAL A 112 16.14 -5.71 -6.86
N MET A 113 15.72 -4.46 -7.05
CA MET A 113 14.97 -3.71 -6.05
C MET A 113 13.57 -4.29 -5.79
N ILE A 114 12.87 -4.71 -6.84
CA ILE A 114 11.55 -5.36 -6.72
C ILE A 114 11.68 -6.66 -5.91
N ASN A 115 12.63 -7.52 -6.25
CA ASN A 115 12.84 -8.77 -5.53
C ASN A 115 13.19 -8.55 -4.05
N ARG A 116 13.95 -7.49 -3.74
CA ARG A 116 14.23 -7.12 -2.35
C ARG A 116 13.00 -6.58 -1.63
N ALA A 117 12.18 -5.78 -2.31
CA ALA A 117 10.94 -5.26 -1.76
C ALA A 117 9.94 -6.38 -1.45
N ILE A 118 9.78 -7.36 -2.34
CA ILE A 118 8.97 -8.55 -2.09
C ILE A 118 9.44 -9.27 -0.83
N LYS A 119 10.74 -9.62 -0.78
CA LYS A 119 11.32 -10.29 0.40
C LYS A 119 11.21 -9.47 1.68
N ALA A 120 11.35 -8.15 1.61
CA ALA A 120 11.22 -7.28 2.77
C ALA A 120 9.77 -7.19 3.26
N TRP A 121 8.81 -7.26 2.34
CA TRP A 121 7.38 -7.29 2.69
C TRP A 121 6.98 -8.62 3.32
N ASP A 122 7.51 -9.75 2.82
CA ASP A 122 7.28 -11.09 3.39
C ASP A 122 7.78 -11.23 4.84
N MET A 123 8.69 -10.36 5.28
CA MET A 123 9.17 -10.33 6.67
C MET A 123 8.23 -9.56 7.61
N VAL A 124 7.33 -8.74 7.08
CA VAL A 124 6.31 -8.03 7.89
C VAL A 124 5.26 -9.04 8.31
N THR A 125 5.08 -9.19 9.62
CA THR A 125 4.18 -10.18 10.20
C THR A 125 2.75 -9.66 10.36
N ASP A 126 1.77 -10.56 10.37
CA ASP A 126 0.38 -10.21 10.67
C ASP A 126 0.22 -9.52 12.04
N ASP A 127 1.07 -9.87 13.02
CA ASP A 127 1.07 -9.23 14.34
C ASP A 127 1.54 -7.78 14.26
N GLU A 128 2.54 -7.46 13.42
CA GLU A 128 2.95 -6.09 13.16
C GLU A 128 1.86 -5.30 12.43
N VAL A 129 1.15 -5.93 11.50
CA VAL A 129 -0.02 -5.35 10.82
C VAL A 129 -1.11 -5.04 11.83
N ARG A 130 -1.53 -6.01 12.66
CA ARG A 130 -2.54 -5.79 13.70
C ARG A 130 -2.11 -4.71 14.69
N ALA A 131 -0.86 -4.75 15.16
CA ALA A 131 -0.33 -3.75 16.09
C ALA A 131 -0.27 -2.34 15.49
N SER A 132 -0.15 -2.22 14.16
CA SER A 132 -0.14 -0.91 13.48
C SER A 132 -1.44 -0.13 13.70
N PHE A 133 -2.59 -0.82 13.68
CA PHE A 133 -3.90 -0.19 13.90
C PHE A 133 -4.11 0.25 15.35
N VAL A 134 -3.54 -0.48 16.32
CA VAL A 134 -3.59 -0.11 17.75
C VAL A 134 -2.72 1.12 18.05
N LYS A 135 -1.58 1.26 17.37
CA LYS A 135 -0.67 2.40 17.53
C LYS A 135 -1.25 3.72 17.03
N VAL A 136 -2.38 3.67 16.34
CA VAL A 136 -3.05 4.82 15.75
C VAL A 136 -4.42 4.99 16.41
N PRO A 137 -4.51 5.61 17.59
CA PRO A 137 -5.67 5.51 18.48
C PRO A 137 -6.91 6.25 17.97
N TRP A 138 -6.76 7.07 16.94
CA TRP A 138 -7.91 7.76 16.35
C TRP A 138 -8.68 6.84 15.39
N ILE A 139 -8.08 5.76 14.87
CA ILE A 139 -8.80 4.83 13.97
C ILE A 139 -9.90 4.10 14.73
N THR A 140 -9.67 3.77 16.00
CA THR A 140 -10.71 3.19 16.88
C THR A 140 -11.82 4.19 17.23
N ARG A 141 -11.72 5.45 16.77
CA ARG A 141 -12.74 6.50 16.93
C ARG A 141 -13.44 6.85 15.61
N ILE A 142 -13.07 6.22 14.49
CA ILE A 142 -13.83 6.34 13.25
C ILE A 142 -15.19 5.66 13.49
N PRO A 143 -16.31 6.38 13.34
CA PRO A 143 -17.62 5.76 13.40
C PRO A 143 -17.65 4.54 12.48
N TYR A 144 -18.14 3.40 12.96
CA TYR A 144 -18.29 2.15 12.20
C TYR A 144 -17.03 1.30 11.96
N CYS A 145 -15.83 1.71 12.38
CA CYS A 145 -14.65 0.81 12.43
C CYS A 145 -14.63 0.01 13.74
N LEU A 146 -15.18 -1.20 13.74
CA LEU A 146 -14.98 -2.20 14.80
C LEU A 146 -13.81 -3.11 14.39
N PHE A 147 -12.71 -3.07 15.16
CA PHE A 147 -11.59 -3.99 15.03
C PHE A 147 -11.83 -5.29 15.81
#